data_AF-A0A848VTH4-F1
#
_entry.id   AF-A0A848VTH4-F1
#
_cell.length_a   1.000
_cell.length_b   1.000
_cell.length_c   1.000
_cell.angle_alpha   90.00
_cell.angle_beta   90.00
_cell.angle_gamma   90.00
#
_symmetry.space_group_name_H-M   'P 1'
#
loop_
_entity.id
_entity.type
_entity.pdbx_description
1 polymer ?
#
loop_
_entity_poly.entity_id
_entity_poly.type
_entity_poly.pdbx_seq_one_letter_code
_entity_poly.pdbx_strand_id
1 'polypeptide(L)'
;MSVLRPPADPARPRARHIGVFAGFLLLVVVPLALAAWYLVTIAADQFASTVGFSVRKEEAATPIELFGGIADVASTGSSDSDILYEFISSQEMVEVLQTRIDLTALFSKPARDPIFAYDTTGTIEDLQDYWNRMVRVTYDTSTELIEVRVLAFSPEDARTIATGIFDESARLIDDLSAIAQEDAIAFAKDELERAVERLKLAREAMTAFRSRTQIVDPTADLQGQMGLLSTLEQQLAEALISADLLRESTRSNDPRITQADRRIAVIEARIDDERRKLGVGGAGDAGDDYATVLAEFERLAVDRQFAEQAYTAALVTYDQALAEARRKSRYLAAYIRPTLAEASKYPKTFELLGVLAFLSIALWGISVLVFYSIRDRR
;
A
#
# COMPACT_ATOMS: atom_id res chain seq x y z
N MET A 1 -4.73 -7.78 95.92
CA MET A 1 -3.88 -8.92 95.51
C MET A 1 -4.28 -9.33 94.10
N SER A 2 -3.51 -8.92 93.10
CA SER A 2 -3.72 -9.28 91.69
C SER A 2 -3.17 -10.69 91.44
N VAL A 3 -4.04 -11.64 91.12
CA VAL A 3 -3.66 -13.00 90.74
C VAL A 3 -3.04 -12.95 89.34
N LEU A 4 -1.72 -12.97 89.27
CA LEU A 4 -0.99 -13.14 88.00
C LEU A 4 -1.25 -14.56 87.49
N ARG A 5 -1.84 -14.68 86.30
CA ARG A 5 -1.95 -15.95 85.58
C ARG A 5 -0.53 -16.49 85.31
N PRO A 6 -0.29 -17.80 85.45
CA PRO A 6 1.03 -18.36 85.19
C PRO A 6 1.45 -18.08 83.74
N PRO A 7 2.75 -17.83 83.47
CA PRO A 7 3.25 -17.68 82.12
C PRO A 7 2.97 -18.97 81.33
N ALA A 8 2.50 -18.82 80.09
CA ALA A 8 2.18 -19.96 79.23
C ALA A 8 3.40 -20.88 79.07
N ASP A 9 3.17 -22.20 79.15
CA ASP A 9 4.21 -23.21 78.97
C ASP A 9 4.95 -23.03 77.64
N PRO A 10 6.28 -23.27 77.59
CA PRO A 10 7.06 -23.14 76.37
C PRO A 10 6.51 -24.07 75.27
N ALA A 11 6.21 -23.49 74.11
CA ALA A 11 5.61 -24.19 72.99
C ALA A 11 6.52 -25.32 72.50
N ARG A 12 6.13 -26.58 72.75
CA ARG A 12 6.85 -27.75 72.26
C ARG A 12 6.47 -28.03 70.80
N PRO A 13 7.44 -28.27 69.90
CA PRO A 13 7.14 -28.62 68.52
C PRO A 13 6.37 -29.95 68.49
N ARG A 14 5.10 -29.88 68.11
CA ARG A 14 4.27 -31.06 67.84
C ARG A 14 4.61 -31.61 66.45
N ALA A 15 4.44 -32.91 66.23
CA ALA A 15 4.72 -33.58 64.94
C ALA A 15 4.10 -32.88 63.71
N ARG A 16 2.99 -32.16 63.89
CA ARG A 16 2.35 -31.31 62.86
C ARG A 16 3.24 -30.15 62.37
N HIS A 17 3.98 -29.49 63.25
CA HIS A 17 4.87 -28.39 62.88
C HIS A 17 6.11 -28.92 62.15
N ILE A 18 6.55 -30.14 62.51
CA ILE A 18 7.64 -30.85 61.83
C ILE A 18 7.21 -31.25 60.41
N GLY A 19 5.98 -31.74 60.22
CA GLY A 19 5.45 -32.08 58.89
C GLY A 19 5.31 -30.87 57.96
N VAL A 20 4.79 -29.75 58.47
CA VAL A 20 4.67 -28.49 57.73
C VAL A 20 6.05 -27.93 57.36
N PHE A 21 7.01 -27.99 58.28
CA PHE A 21 8.39 -27.57 58.05
C PHE A 21 9.14 -28.50 57.07
N ALA A 22 8.95 -29.82 57.17
CA ALA A 22 9.50 -30.77 56.21
C ALA A 22 8.91 -30.55 54.80
N GLY A 23 7.60 -30.27 54.70
CA GLY A 23 6.95 -29.87 53.46
C GLY A 23 7.52 -28.56 52.90
N PHE A 24 7.87 -27.60 53.75
CA PHE A 24 8.51 -26.35 53.34
C PHE A 24 9.91 -26.61 52.76
N LEU A 25 10.73 -27.42 53.45
CA LEU A 25 12.04 -27.79 52.96
C LEU A 25 11.96 -28.51 51.61
N LEU A 26 11.04 -29.46 51.46
CA LEU A 26 10.93 -30.27 50.25
C LEU A 26 10.34 -29.52 49.06
N LEU A 27 9.35 -28.64 49.27
CA LEU A 27 8.67 -27.92 48.18
C LEU A 27 9.29 -26.57 47.84
N VAL A 28 10.04 -25.97 48.77
CA VAL A 28 10.63 -24.64 48.58
C VAL A 28 12.15 -24.71 48.53
N VAL A 29 12.79 -25.22 49.59
CA VAL A 29 14.25 -25.15 49.71
C VAL A 29 14.95 -26.08 48.73
N VAL A 30 14.48 -27.32 48.57
CA VAL A 30 15.09 -28.30 47.67
C VAL A 30 15.00 -27.84 46.19
N PRO A 31 13.83 -27.46 45.63
CA PRO A 31 13.74 -27.00 44.25
C PRO A 31 14.55 -25.73 44.01
N LEU A 32 14.56 -24.80 44.97
CA LEU A 32 15.35 -23.56 44.86
C LEU A 32 16.86 -23.85 44.88
N ALA A 33 17.31 -24.75 45.75
CA ALA A 33 18.72 -25.14 45.83
C ALA A 33 19.17 -25.89 44.56
N LEU A 34 18.34 -26.78 44.03
CA LEU A 34 18.62 -27.47 42.76
C LEU A 34 18.67 -26.49 41.58
N ALA A 35 17.72 -25.55 41.50
CA ALA A 35 17.71 -24.53 40.46
C ALA A 35 18.91 -23.58 40.58
N ALA A 36 19.28 -23.16 41.79
CA ALA A 36 20.45 -22.32 42.02
C ALA A 36 21.75 -23.05 41.63
N TRP A 37 21.88 -24.32 42.00
CA TRP A 37 23.01 -25.15 41.59
C TRP A 37 23.09 -25.28 40.06
N TYR A 38 21.96 -25.55 39.40
CA TYR A 38 21.89 -25.60 37.93
C TYR A 38 22.32 -24.28 37.28
N LEU A 39 21.72 -23.16 37.70
CA LEU A 39 21.93 -21.85 37.10
C LEU A 39 23.34 -21.31 37.30
N VAL A 40 24.04 -21.73 38.35
CA VAL A 40 25.41 -21.28 38.64
C VAL A 40 26.47 -22.19 38.04
N THR A 41 26.20 -23.50 37.91
CA THR A 41 27.23 -24.49 37.55
C THR A 41 27.07 -25.11 36.16
N ILE A 42 25.86 -25.15 35.62
CA ILE A 42 25.55 -25.85 34.37
C ILE A 42 25.03 -24.89 33.29
N ALA A 43 24.17 -23.93 33.67
CA ALA A 43 23.58 -23.01 32.71
C ALA A 43 24.65 -22.21 31.96
N ALA A 44 24.55 -22.21 30.64
CA ALA A 44 25.44 -21.48 29.77
C ALA A 44 25.09 -19.99 29.76
N ASP A 45 26.13 -19.17 29.83
CA ASP A 45 26.04 -17.72 29.68
C ASP A 45 25.49 -17.35 28.30
N GLN A 46 24.52 -16.45 28.29
CA GLN A 46 23.88 -15.95 27.08
C GLN A 46 24.18 -14.45 26.91
N PHE A 47 24.49 -14.08 25.68
CA PHE A 47 24.86 -12.75 25.24
C PHE A 47 23.75 -12.18 24.35
N ALA A 48 23.45 -10.90 24.54
CA ALA A 48 22.37 -10.23 23.82
C ALA A 48 22.94 -9.27 22.77
N SER A 49 22.55 -9.46 21.51
CA SER A 49 22.74 -8.49 20.43
C SER A 49 21.39 -7.83 20.13
N THR A 50 21.39 -6.51 20.01
CA THR A 50 20.20 -5.74 19.65
C THR A 50 20.44 -5.07 18.30
N VAL A 51 19.42 -5.09 17.45
CA VAL A 51 19.36 -4.33 16.21
C VAL A 51 18.03 -3.59 16.14
N GLY A 52 18.07 -2.34 15.67
CA GLY A 52 16.90 -1.48 15.59
C GLY A 52 16.82 -0.84 14.22
N PHE A 53 15.68 -0.98 13.56
CA PHE A 53 15.45 -0.43 12.23
C PHE A 53 14.02 0.06 12.03
N SER A 54 13.84 0.90 11.01
CA SER A 54 12.54 1.41 10.54
C SER A 54 12.47 1.29 9.03
N VAL A 55 11.29 1.03 8.48
CA VAL A 55 11.07 1.17 7.03
C VAL A 55 10.93 2.66 6.71
N ARG A 56 11.67 3.15 5.72
CA ARG A 56 11.56 4.54 5.25
C ARG A 56 10.97 4.54 3.86
N LYS A 57 9.90 5.32 3.68
CA LYS A 57 9.33 5.66 2.37
C LYS A 57 9.78 7.08 2.02
N GLU A 58 10.52 7.24 0.93
CA GLU A 58 10.89 8.54 0.38
C GLU A 58 9.75 8.99 -0.54
N GLU A 59 8.71 9.61 0.04
CA GLU A 59 7.61 10.19 -0.73
C GLU A 59 8.04 11.56 -1.28
N ALA A 60 7.91 11.73 -2.60
CA ALA A 60 8.00 13.04 -3.21
C ALA A 60 6.69 13.77 -2.92
N ALA A 61 6.76 14.83 -2.10
CA ALA A 61 5.64 15.75 -1.92
C ALA A 61 5.12 16.17 -3.29
N THR A 62 3.91 15.71 -3.65
CA THR A 62 3.36 16.03 -4.96
C THR A 62 2.94 17.51 -4.95
N PRO A 63 3.22 18.29 -6.01
CA PRO A 63 2.81 19.70 -6.07
C PRO A 63 1.29 19.93 -5.90
N ILE A 64 0.48 18.88 -6.01
CA ILE A 64 -0.97 18.87 -5.78
C ILE A 64 -1.32 19.02 -4.29
N GLU A 65 -0.49 18.54 -3.35
CA GLU A 65 -0.69 18.71 -1.91
C GLU A 65 -0.63 20.19 -1.47
N LEU A 66 0.03 21.04 -2.28
CA LEU A 66 0.14 22.47 -2.04
C LEU A 66 -1.15 23.26 -2.36
N PHE A 67 -2.09 22.68 -3.13
CA PHE A 67 -3.27 23.41 -3.64
C PHE A 67 -4.61 23.00 -3.03
N GLY A 68 -4.68 21.94 -2.21
CA GLY A 68 -5.91 21.56 -1.53
C GLY A 68 -5.67 20.41 -0.57
N GLY A 69 -5.58 20.74 0.72
CA GLY A 69 -5.23 19.84 1.83
C GLY A 69 -6.26 18.74 2.11
N ILE A 70 -6.50 17.87 1.14
CA ILE A 70 -7.23 16.61 1.28
C ILE A 70 -6.32 15.51 0.72
N ALA A 71 -5.28 15.17 1.49
CA ALA A 71 -4.37 14.06 1.15
C ALA A 71 -4.04 13.20 2.38
N ASP A 72 -4.95 13.13 3.36
CA ASP A 72 -4.89 12.14 4.45
C ASP A 72 -6.01 11.11 4.28
N VAL A 73 -6.11 10.52 3.08
CA VAL A 73 -6.72 9.19 2.99
C VAL A 73 -5.67 8.24 3.54
N ALA A 74 -5.71 8.08 4.87
CA ALA A 74 -4.91 7.10 5.60
C ALA A 74 -4.93 5.78 4.81
N SER A 75 -3.77 5.35 4.34
CA SER A 75 -3.60 4.05 3.73
C SER A 75 -3.84 2.99 4.81
N THR A 76 -5.09 2.53 4.94
CA THR A 76 -5.55 1.53 5.92
C THR A 76 -5.09 0.10 5.58
N GLY A 77 -3.93 -0.05 4.94
CA GLY A 77 -3.28 -1.33 4.69
C GLY A 77 -2.31 -1.69 5.82
N SER A 78 -1.95 -2.97 5.94
CA SER A 78 -0.84 -3.40 6.81
C SER A 78 0.41 -2.60 6.45
N SER A 79 1.04 -1.98 7.44
CA SER A 79 2.30 -1.27 7.22
C SER A 79 3.40 -2.27 6.86
N ASP A 80 4.38 -1.85 6.07
CA ASP A 80 5.56 -2.67 5.74
C ASP A 80 6.26 -3.18 7.02
N SER A 81 6.15 -2.42 8.11
CA SER A 81 6.62 -2.79 9.46
C SER A 81 5.84 -3.95 10.08
N ASP A 82 4.52 -4.05 9.87
CA ASP A 82 3.70 -5.18 10.33
C ASP A 82 4.12 -6.47 9.62
N ILE A 83 4.36 -6.38 8.29
CA ILE A 83 4.84 -7.51 7.49
C ILE A 83 6.20 -7.98 8.00
N LEU A 84 7.12 -7.06 8.28
CA LEU A 84 8.43 -7.39 8.84
C LEU A 84 8.32 -8.05 10.22
N TYR A 85 7.45 -7.54 11.10
CA TYR A 85 7.25 -8.12 12.42
C TYR A 85 6.82 -9.60 12.33
N GLU A 86 5.84 -9.89 11.48
CA GLU A 86 5.36 -11.26 11.26
C GLU A 86 6.43 -12.11 10.56
N PHE A 87 7.14 -11.56 9.58
CA PHE A 87 8.20 -12.27 8.86
C PHE A 87 9.36 -12.68 9.78
N ILE A 88 9.85 -11.79 10.65
CA ILE A 88 10.94 -12.13 11.59
C ILE A 88 10.52 -13.21 12.58
N SER A 89 9.22 -13.27 12.89
CA SER A 89 8.62 -14.27 13.78
C SER A 89 8.17 -15.54 13.06
N SER A 90 8.35 -15.62 11.74
CA SER A 90 7.89 -16.73 10.91
C SER A 90 8.90 -17.88 10.83
N GLN A 91 8.41 -19.07 10.45
CA GLN A 91 9.25 -20.21 10.12
C GLN A 91 10.16 -19.95 8.91
N GLU A 92 9.70 -19.12 7.95
CA GLU A 92 10.48 -18.78 6.76
C GLU A 92 11.80 -18.08 7.11
N MET A 93 11.77 -17.13 8.05
CA MET A 93 12.99 -16.49 8.57
C MET A 93 13.97 -17.53 9.15
N VAL A 94 13.45 -18.48 9.92
CA VAL A 94 14.26 -19.53 10.55
C VAL A 94 14.85 -20.47 9.51
N GLU A 95 14.09 -20.88 8.49
CA GLU A 95 14.57 -21.72 7.40
C GLU A 95 15.67 -21.05 6.58
N VAL A 96 15.49 -19.77 6.24
CA VAL A 96 16.46 -19.00 5.48
C VAL A 96 17.75 -18.84 6.27
N LEU A 97 17.66 -18.47 7.55
CA LEU A 97 18.83 -18.32 8.41
C LEU A 97 19.50 -19.66 8.72
N GLN A 98 18.73 -20.73 8.92
CA GLN A 98 19.27 -22.08 9.07
C GLN A 98 20.13 -22.46 7.87
N THR A 99 19.65 -22.17 6.65
CA THR A 99 20.39 -22.47 5.43
C THR A 99 21.65 -21.62 5.26
N ARG A 100 21.64 -20.36 5.73
CA ARG A 100 22.75 -19.42 5.51
C ARG A 100 23.84 -19.46 6.58
N ILE A 101 23.46 -19.61 7.84
CA ILE A 101 24.38 -19.47 8.99
C ILE A 101 24.35 -20.67 9.94
N ASP A 102 23.56 -21.70 9.64
CA ASP A 102 23.39 -22.91 10.46
C ASP A 102 23.03 -22.60 11.92
N LEU A 103 21.80 -22.11 12.13
CA LEU A 103 21.25 -21.80 13.44
C LEU A 103 21.35 -22.99 14.41
N THR A 104 21.16 -24.23 13.94
CA THR A 104 21.28 -25.41 14.79
C THR A 104 22.67 -25.56 15.39
N ALA A 105 23.73 -25.31 14.62
CA ALA A 105 25.10 -25.35 15.12
C ALA A 105 25.39 -24.20 16.11
N LEU A 106 24.84 -23.01 15.88
CA LEU A 106 25.03 -21.86 16.78
C LEU A 106 24.31 -22.04 18.13
N PHE A 107 23.08 -22.55 18.11
CA PHE A 107 22.28 -22.74 19.32
C PHE A 107 22.58 -24.03 20.09
N SER A 108 23.28 -24.99 19.50
CA SER A 108 23.69 -26.24 20.18
C SER A 108 25.11 -26.21 20.75
N LYS A 109 25.86 -25.10 20.63
CA LYS A 109 27.25 -24.99 21.13
C LYS A 109 27.44 -25.46 22.58
N PRO A 110 26.56 -25.14 23.55
CA PRO A 110 26.72 -25.60 24.93
C PRO A 110 26.26 -27.06 25.09
N ALA A 111 27.17 -28.01 24.83
CA ALA A 111 26.89 -29.45 24.95
C ALA A 111 26.52 -29.93 26.38
N ARG A 112 26.65 -29.07 27.40
CA ARG A 112 26.37 -29.40 28.81
C ARG A 112 25.08 -28.79 29.35
N ASP A 113 24.35 -28.00 28.56
CA ASP A 113 23.15 -27.27 29.01
C ASP A 113 21.87 -27.87 28.39
N PRO A 114 21.18 -28.82 29.06
CA PRO A 114 20.01 -29.47 28.50
C PRO A 114 18.74 -28.62 28.49
N ILE A 115 18.72 -27.47 29.19
CA ILE A 115 17.52 -26.62 29.29
C ILE A 115 17.59 -25.46 28.31
N PHE A 116 18.74 -24.81 28.20
CA PHE A 116 18.91 -23.64 27.35
C PHE A 116 19.49 -23.98 25.98
N ALA A 117 20.36 -24.99 25.82
CA ALA A 117 20.87 -25.33 24.48
C ALA A 117 19.77 -25.96 23.61
N TYR A 118 19.91 -25.80 22.29
CA TYR A 118 19.03 -26.45 21.33
C TYR A 118 19.41 -27.92 21.10
N ASP A 119 18.40 -28.79 20.96
CA ASP A 119 18.59 -30.20 20.61
C ASP A 119 18.73 -30.35 19.10
N THR A 120 19.90 -30.81 18.65
CA THR A 120 20.23 -30.99 17.22
C THR A 120 19.38 -32.04 16.51
N THR A 121 18.62 -32.86 17.23
CA THR A 121 17.72 -33.87 16.65
C THR A 121 16.30 -33.37 16.37
N GLY A 122 16.00 -32.12 16.71
CA GLY A 122 14.69 -31.50 16.51
C GLY A 122 14.34 -31.22 15.05
N THR A 123 13.05 -30.99 14.80
CA THR A 123 12.54 -30.55 13.49
C THR A 123 12.68 -29.04 13.31
N ILE A 124 12.28 -28.53 12.14
CA ILE A 124 12.26 -27.08 11.89
C ILE A 124 11.26 -26.37 12.81
N GLU A 125 10.15 -27.02 13.15
CA GLU A 125 9.17 -26.50 14.10
C GLU A 125 9.76 -26.41 15.53
N ASP A 126 10.57 -27.38 15.94
CA ASP A 126 11.29 -27.31 17.22
C ASP A 126 12.29 -26.15 17.22
N LEU A 127 12.95 -25.90 16.08
CA LEU A 127 13.86 -24.76 15.92
C LEU A 127 13.10 -23.42 15.95
N GLN A 128 11.89 -23.37 15.39
CA GLN A 128 11.00 -22.22 15.44
C GLN A 128 10.55 -21.90 16.87
N ASP A 129 10.15 -22.91 17.64
CA ASP A 129 9.78 -22.72 19.04
C ASP A 129 10.98 -22.23 19.87
N TYR A 130 12.17 -22.76 19.58
CA TYR A 130 13.41 -22.31 20.20
C TYR A 130 13.78 -20.87 19.78
N TRP A 131 13.57 -20.53 18.52
CA TRP A 131 13.76 -19.18 17.97
C TRP A 131 12.94 -18.15 18.72
N ASN A 132 11.64 -18.42 18.93
CA ASN A 132 10.73 -17.53 19.67
C ASN A 132 11.16 -17.28 21.12
N ARG A 133 11.99 -18.17 21.69
CA ARG A 133 12.58 -18.00 23.03
C ARG A 133 13.86 -17.16 23.01
N MET A 134 14.68 -17.29 21.97
CA MET A 134 15.98 -16.63 21.85
C MET A 134 15.92 -15.27 21.16
N VAL A 135 14.95 -15.08 20.27
CA VAL A 135 14.74 -13.86 19.49
C VAL A 135 13.47 -13.20 19.96
N ARG A 136 13.61 -11.96 20.44
CA ARG A 136 12.46 -11.15 20.84
C ARG A 136 12.38 -9.92 19.95
N VAL A 137 11.31 -9.87 19.17
CA VAL A 137 10.94 -8.73 18.34
C VAL A 137 10.02 -7.82 19.16
N THR A 138 10.25 -6.52 19.11
CA THR A 138 9.38 -5.50 19.68
C THR A 138 9.08 -4.48 18.60
N TYR A 139 7.81 -4.17 18.42
CA TYR A 139 7.34 -3.22 17.44
C TYR A 139 6.51 -2.14 18.13
N ASP A 140 6.85 -0.88 17.87
CA ASP A 140 6.12 0.28 18.35
C ASP A 140 5.36 0.92 17.19
N THR A 141 4.04 0.72 17.17
CA THR A 141 3.13 1.26 16.14
C THR A 141 3.08 2.78 16.10
N SER A 142 3.47 3.46 17.18
CA SER A 142 3.47 4.93 17.23
C SER A 142 4.70 5.55 16.56
N THR A 143 5.83 4.84 16.58
CA THR A 143 7.10 5.31 16.03
C THR A 143 7.53 4.54 14.77
N GLU A 144 6.80 3.48 14.41
CA GLU A 144 7.12 2.53 13.33
C GLU A 144 8.52 1.91 13.46
N LEU A 145 9.02 1.82 14.70
CA LEU A 145 10.33 1.28 14.99
C LEU A 145 10.22 -0.20 15.37
N ILE A 146 11.07 -1.01 14.76
CA ILE A 146 11.27 -2.42 15.12
C ILE A 146 12.59 -2.53 15.86
N GLU A 147 12.56 -3.17 17.03
CA GLU A 147 13.73 -3.58 17.79
C GLU A 147 13.74 -5.11 17.89
N VAL A 148 14.85 -5.71 17.45
CA VAL A 148 15.08 -7.15 17.57
C VAL A 148 16.22 -7.38 18.54
N ARG A 149 15.96 -8.18 19.57
CA ARG A 149 16.98 -8.66 20.51
C ARG A 149 17.18 -10.16 20.31
N VAL A 150 18.42 -10.54 20.03
CA VAL A 150 18.83 -11.92 19.83
C VAL A 150 19.73 -12.34 20.98
N LEU A 151 19.44 -13.51 21.55
CA LEU A 151 20.29 -14.20 22.50
C LEU A 151 21.11 -15.30 21.80
N ALA A 152 22.37 -15.47 22.19
CA ALA A 152 23.18 -16.62 21.81
C ALA A 152 24.24 -16.91 22.88
N PHE A 153 24.95 -18.02 22.75
CA PHE A 153 25.96 -18.48 23.72
C PHE A 153 27.35 -17.86 23.54
N SER A 154 27.54 -17.05 22.49
CA SER A 154 28.70 -16.17 22.34
C SER A 154 28.27 -14.79 21.82
N PRO A 155 29.02 -13.72 22.13
CA PRO A 155 28.77 -12.39 21.58
C PRO A 155 28.76 -12.37 20.04
N GLU A 156 29.67 -13.11 19.41
CA GLU A 156 29.83 -13.18 17.97
C GLU A 156 28.64 -13.85 17.29
N ASP A 157 28.12 -14.93 17.88
CA ASP A 157 26.95 -15.63 17.35
C ASP A 157 25.69 -14.76 17.45
N ALA A 158 25.49 -14.11 18.60
CA ALA A 158 24.34 -13.22 18.80
C ALA A 158 24.35 -12.08 17.76
N ARG A 159 25.53 -11.52 17.48
CA ARG A 159 25.71 -10.51 16.44
C ARG A 159 25.49 -11.07 15.04
N THR A 160 25.98 -12.28 14.77
CA THR A 160 25.83 -12.94 13.46
C THR A 160 24.36 -13.18 13.13
N ILE A 161 23.59 -13.71 14.09
CA ILE A 161 22.16 -13.94 13.93
C ILE A 161 21.41 -12.62 13.76
N ALA A 162 21.69 -11.61 14.61
CA ALA A 162 21.05 -10.29 14.49
C ALA A 162 21.36 -9.60 13.15
N THR A 163 22.57 -9.78 12.62
CA THR A 163 22.95 -9.29 11.28
C THR A 163 22.19 -10.04 10.20
N GLY A 164 22.06 -11.37 10.32
CA GLY A 164 21.26 -12.19 9.41
C GLY A 164 19.80 -11.75 9.34
N ILE A 165 19.17 -11.49 10.49
CA ILE A 165 17.78 -10.98 10.56
C ILE A 165 17.66 -9.64 9.83
N PHE A 166 18.58 -8.72 10.08
CA PHE A 166 18.57 -7.40 9.44
C PHE A 166 18.74 -7.50 7.92
N ASP A 167 19.71 -8.29 7.46
CA ASP A 167 19.98 -8.47 6.04
C ASP A 167 18.80 -9.15 5.33
N GLU A 168 18.14 -10.13 5.96
CA GLU A 168 16.99 -10.79 5.36
C GLU A 168 15.74 -9.92 5.36
N SER A 169 15.55 -9.15 6.43
CA SER A 169 14.49 -8.14 6.49
C SER A 169 14.69 -7.07 5.41
N ALA A 170 15.94 -6.65 5.14
CA ALA A 170 16.25 -5.71 4.08
C ALA A 170 15.96 -6.30 2.69
N ARG A 171 16.27 -7.58 2.46
CA ARG A 171 15.93 -8.27 1.21
C ARG A 171 14.44 -8.37 0.99
N LEU A 172 13.65 -8.72 2.02
CA LEU A 172 12.20 -8.78 1.89
C LEU A 172 11.61 -7.42 1.48
N ILE A 173 12.07 -6.32 2.07
CA ILE A 173 11.63 -4.97 1.68
C ILE A 173 12.04 -4.64 0.25
N ASP A 174 13.27 -4.98 -0.15
CA ASP A 174 13.74 -4.77 -1.51
C ASP A 174 12.89 -5.57 -2.52
N ASP A 175 12.54 -6.82 -2.20
CA ASP A 175 11.72 -7.70 -3.06
C ASP A 175 10.28 -7.20 -3.17
N LEU A 176 9.63 -6.85 -2.05
CA LEU A 176 8.29 -6.26 -2.04
C LEU A 176 8.25 -4.95 -2.84
N SER A 177 9.32 -4.15 -2.74
CA SER A 177 9.44 -2.90 -3.48
C SER A 177 9.63 -3.14 -4.97
N ALA A 178 10.43 -4.14 -5.35
CA ALA A 178 10.64 -4.51 -6.75
C ALA A 178 9.34 -4.98 -7.41
N ILE A 179 8.58 -5.85 -6.72
CA ILE A 179 7.28 -6.34 -7.20
C ILE A 179 6.31 -5.17 -7.39
N ALA A 180 6.18 -4.30 -6.38
CA ALA A 180 5.28 -3.15 -6.45
C ALA A 180 5.66 -2.18 -7.59
N GLN A 181 6.96 -1.97 -7.83
CA GLN A 181 7.45 -1.14 -8.93
C GLN A 181 7.15 -1.77 -10.30
N GLU A 182 7.39 -3.07 -10.45
CA GLU A 182 7.10 -3.80 -11.68
C GLU A 182 5.60 -3.74 -12.02
N ASP A 183 4.74 -4.00 -11.03
CA ASP A 183 3.28 -3.94 -11.20
C ASP A 183 2.81 -2.52 -11.57
N ALA A 184 3.34 -1.48 -10.92
CA ALA A 184 2.98 -0.10 -11.23
C ALA A 184 3.39 0.32 -12.64
N ILE A 185 4.60 -0.06 -13.08
CA ILE A 185 5.09 0.20 -14.44
C ILE A 185 4.25 -0.58 -15.46
N ALA A 186 3.96 -1.85 -15.19
CA ALA A 186 3.18 -2.71 -16.09
C ALA A 186 1.76 -2.14 -16.28
N PHE A 187 1.11 -1.75 -15.19
CA PHE A 187 -0.22 -1.12 -15.22
C PHE A 187 -0.21 0.21 -15.99
N ALA A 188 0.74 1.10 -15.69
CA ALA A 188 0.82 2.40 -16.37
C ALA A 188 1.14 2.26 -17.87
N LYS A 189 1.96 1.26 -18.24
CA LYS A 189 2.28 0.95 -19.63
C LYS A 189 1.06 0.46 -20.40
N ASP A 190 0.33 -0.50 -19.84
CA ASP A 190 -0.89 -1.05 -20.44
C ASP A 190 -1.96 0.04 -20.63
N GLU A 191 -2.11 0.95 -19.67
CA GLU A 191 -3.01 2.10 -19.80
C GLU A 191 -2.56 3.10 -20.88
N LEU A 192 -1.24 3.33 -21.00
CA LEU A 192 -0.68 4.13 -22.09
C LEU A 192 -0.92 3.48 -23.46
N GLU A 193 -0.73 2.16 -23.59
CA GLU A 193 -1.00 1.43 -24.84
C GLU A 193 -2.47 1.54 -25.25
N ARG A 194 -3.42 1.40 -24.30
CA ARG A 194 -4.84 1.62 -24.55
C ARG A 194 -5.14 3.05 -25.00
N ALA A 195 -4.53 4.04 -24.35
CA ALA A 195 -4.73 5.45 -24.70
C ALA A 195 -4.17 5.78 -26.10
N VAL A 196 -3.03 5.19 -26.45
CA VAL A 196 -2.44 5.29 -27.81
C VAL A 196 -3.38 4.72 -28.86
N GLU A 197 -3.91 3.51 -28.65
CA GLU A 197 -4.82 2.88 -29.61
C GLU A 197 -6.13 3.68 -29.75
N ARG A 198 -6.68 4.17 -28.63
CA ARG A 198 -7.87 5.03 -28.65
C ARG A 198 -7.64 6.32 -29.45
N LEU A 199 -6.48 6.97 -29.27
CA LEU A 199 -6.11 8.17 -30.01
C LEU A 199 -5.94 7.89 -31.50
N LYS A 200 -5.31 6.76 -31.85
CA LYS A 200 -5.17 6.32 -33.24
C LYS A 200 -6.53 6.13 -33.90
N LEU A 201 -7.43 5.37 -33.28
CA LEU A 201 -8.79 5.13 -33.79
C LEU A 201 -9.58 6.44 -33.96
N ALA A 202 -9.49 7.37 -32.99
CA ALA A 202 -10.16 8.67 -33.10
C ALA A 202 -9.60 9.52 -34.27
N ARG A 203 -8.28 9.49 -34.50
CA ARG A 203 -7.66 10.19 -35.64
C ARG A 203 -8.00 9.54 -36.98
N GLU A 204 -8.05 8.21 -37.04
CA GLU A 204 -8.48 7.46 -38.21
C GLU A 204 -9.94 7.77 -38.56
N ALA A 205 -10.84 7.80 -37.57
CA ALA A 205 -12.25 8.16 -37.75
C ALA A 205 -12.42 9.59 -38.29
N MET A 206 -11.68 10.57 -37.74
CA MET A 206 -11.67 11.94 -38.25
C MET A 206 -11.14 12.02 -39.69
N THR A 207 -10.10 11.24 -40.02
CA THR A 207 -9.54 11.18 -41.37
C THR A 207 -10.52 10.55 -42.36
N ALA A 208 -11.19 9.47 -41.96
CA ALA A 208 -12.22 8.81 -42.76
C ALA A 208 -13.43 9.73 -43.00
N PHE A 209 -13.85 10.48 -41.98
CA PHE A 209 -14.89 11.52 -42.11
C PHE A 209 -14.48 12.55 -43.15
N ARG A 210 -13.30 13.17 -43.02
CA ARG A 210 -12.79 14.18 -43.97
C ARG A 210 -12.65 13.64 -45.39
N SER A 211 -12.22 12.39 -45.53
CA SER A 211 -12.11 11.74 -46.85
C SER A 211 -13.47 11.45 -47.47
N ARG A 212 -14.49 11.11 -46.66
CA ARG A 212 -15.85 10.83 -47.15
C ARG A 212 -16.58 12.11 -47.52
N THR A 213 -16.51 13.14 -46.68
CA THR A 213 -17.24 14.40 -46.88
C THR A 213 -16.50 15.39 -47.77
N GLN A 214 -15.18 15.21 -47.98
CA GLN A 214 -14.30 16.18 -48.63
C GLN A 214 -14.26 17.55 -47.92
N ILE A 215 -14.78 17.64 -46.69
CA ILE A 215 -14.83 18.85 -45.88
C ILE A 215 -13.73 18.76 -44.81
N VAL A 216 -12.76 19.67 -44.87
CA VAL A 216 -11.63 19.70 -43.93
C VAL A 216 -12.02 20.34 -42.60
N ASP A 217 -12.80 21.42 -42.69
CA ASP A 217 -13.33 22.21 -41.57
C ASP A 217 -14.80 22.57 -41.87
N PRO A 218 -15.77 21.85 -41.27
CA PRO A 218 -17.19 22.13 -41.43
C PRO A 218 -17.61 23.50 -40.88
N THR A 219 -16.84 24.13 -40.00
CA THR A 219 -17.19 25.48 -39.55
C THR A 219 -16.81 26.52 -40.59
N ALA A 220 -15.63 26.38 -41.20
CA ALA A 220 -15.19 27.24 -42.29
C ALA A 220 -16.05 27.07 -43.56
N ASP A 221 -16.43 25.83 -43.89
CA ASP A 221 -17.30 25.55 -45.04
C ASP A 221 -18.69 26.19 -44.86
N LEU A 222 -19.28 26.08 -43.66
CA LEU A 222 -20.57 26.72 -43.33
C LEU A 222 -20.50 28.23 -43.47
N GLN A 223 -19.43 28.85 -42.96
CA GLN A 223 -19.22 30.30 -43.08
C GLN A 223 -19.13 30.71 -44.56
N GLY A 224 -18.47 29.91 -45.40
CA GLY A 224 -18.43 30.12 -46.84
C GLY A 224 -19.80 30.06 -47.50
N GLN A 225 -20.59 29.02 -47.19
CA GLN A 225 -21.95 28.86 -47.73
C GLN A 225 -22.90 29.96 -47.26
N MET A 226 -22.84 30.35 -45.98
CA MET A 226 -23.61 31.48 -45.43
C MET A 226 -23.23 32.81 -46.08
N GLY A 227 -21.95 33.03 -46.38
CA GLY A 227 -21.49 34.21 -47.13
C GLY A 227 -22.03 34.26 -48.55
N LEU A 228 -22.09 33.12 -49.25
CA LEU A 228 -22.72 33.02 -50.57
C LEU A 228 -24.22 33.31 -50.51
N LEU A 229 -24.94 32.72 -49.54
CA LEU A 229 -26.37 32.97 -49.33
C LEU A 229 -26.64 34.45 -49.08
N SER A 230 -25.86 35.09 -48.20
CA SER A 230 -25.97 36.53 -47.95
C SER A 230 -25.73 37.37 -49.22
N THR A 231 -24.79 36.97 -50.07
CA THR A 231 -24.51 37.63 -51.35
C THR A 231 -25.68 37.47 -52.32
N LEU A 232 -26.29 36.28 -52.41
CA LEU A 232 -27.46 36.03 -53.24
C LEU A 232 -28.68 36.83 -52.75
N GLU A 233 -28.89 36.91 -51.44
CA GLU A 233 -29.96 37.73 -50.84
C GLU A 233 -29.78 39.23 -51.13
N GLN A 234 -28.54 39.73 -51.09
CA GLN A 234 -28.24 41.10 -51.51
C GLN A 234 -28.54 41.33 -53.00
N GLN A 235 -28.14 40.38 -53.87
CA GLN A 235 -28.45 40.45 -55.31
C GLN A 235 -29.94 40.38 -55.60
N LEU A 236 -30.71 39.60 -54.82
CA LEU A 236 -32.17 39.54 -54.93
C LEU A 236 -32.79 40.89 -54.57
N ALA A 237 -32.37 41.49 -53.45
CA ALA A 237 -32.86 42.80 -53.04
C ALA A 237 -32.61 43.88 -54.10
N GLU A 238 -31.41 43.93 -54.68
CA GLU A 238 -31.06 44.85 -55.76
C GLU A 238 -31.89 44.60 -57.04
N ALA A 239 -32.12 43.33 -57.38
CA ALA A 239 -32.94 42.94 -58.53
C ALA A 239 -34.42 43.31 -58.35
N LEU A 240 -34.98 43.13 -57.14
CA LEU A 240 -36.34 43.54 -56.79
C LEU A 240 -36.53 45.05 -56.90
N ILE A 241 -35.63 45.83 -56.29
CA ILE A 241 -35.65 47.30 -56.37
C ILE A 241 -35.58 47.77 -57.83
N SER A 242 -34.68 47.16 -58.62
CA SER A 242 -34.53 47.49 -60.04
C SER A 242 -35.79 47.17 -60.86
N ALA A 243 -36.46 46.03 -60.58
CA ALA A 243 -37.69 45.65 -61.23
C ALA A 243 -38.85 46.60 -60.88
N ASP A 244 -38.96 47.02 -59.62
CA ASP A 244 -40.01 47.93 -59.17
C ASP A 244 -39.86 49.33 -59.79
N LEU A 245 -38.65 49.88 -59.83
CA LEU A 245 -38.37 51.14 -60.54
C LEU A 245 -38.71 51.05 -62.04
N LEU A 246 -38.48 49.87 -62.65
CA LEU A 246 -38.83 49.64 -64.05
C LEU A 246 -40.35 49.64 -64.25
N ARG A 247 -41.10 49.00 -63.35
CA ARG A 247 -42.57 48.92 -63.40
C ARG A 247 -43.23 50.30 -63.20
N GLU A 248 -42.64 51.18 -62.38
CA GLU A 248 -43.14 52.55 -62.21
C GLU A 248 -42.92 53.43 -63.46
N SER A 249 -41.86 53.16 -64.23
CA SER A 249 -41.42 54.02 -65.34
C SER A 249 -41.80 53.52 -66.74
N THR A 250 -42.33 52.29 -66.88
CA THR A 250 -42.64 51.68 -68.18
C THR A 250 -44.06 51.11 -68.27
N ARG A 251 -44.51 50.82 -69.50
CA ARG A 251 -45.85 50.23 -69.75
C ARG A 251 -45.83 48.73 -69.44
N SER A 252 -46.97 48.18 -69.01
CA SER A 252 -47.15 46.81 -68.48
C SER A 252 -46.70 45.63 -69.38
N ASN A 253 -46.26 45.87 -70.61
CA ASN A 253 -45.87 44.85 -71.59
C ASN A 253 -44.43 45.06 -72.15
N ASP A 254 -43.57 45.78 -71.41
CA ASP A 254 -42.17 46.01 -71.79
C ASP A 254 -41.33 44.73 -71.59
N PRO A 255 -40.61 44.23 -72.62
CA PRO A 255 -39.72 43.07 -72.51
C PRO A 255 -38.69 43.15 -71.39
N ARG A 256 -38.32 44.37 -70.96
CA ARG A 256 -37.37 44.59 -69.88
C ARG A 256 -37.92 44.18 -68.50
N ILE A 257 -39.24 44.28 -68.28
CA ILE A 257 -39.89 43.78 -67.06
C ILE A 257 -39.80 42.25 -67.02
N THR A 258 -40.12 41.58 -68.13
CA THR A 258 -40.02 40.11 -68.23
C THR A 258 -38.58 39.61 -68.00
N GLN A 259 -37.58 40.37 -68.44
CA GLN A 259 -36.17 40.04 -68.18
C GLN A 259 -35.80 40.21 -66.70
N ALA A 260 -36.28 41.27 -66.04
CA ALA A 260 -36.08 41.49 -64.60
C ALA A 260 -36.74 40.39 -63.75
N ASP A 261 -37.99 40.02 -64.08
CA ASP A 261 -38.73 38.95 -63.41
C ASP A 261 -38.02 37.59 -63.54
N ARG A 262 -37.48 37.28 -64.73
CA ARG A 262 -36.66 36.07 -64.93
C ARG A 262 -35.40 36.08 -64.08
N ARG A 263 -34.75 37.24 -63.92
CA ARG A 263 -33.55 37.34 -63.09
C ARG A 263 -33.88 37.11 -61.62
N ILE A 264 -34.97 37.68 -61.13
CA ILE A 264 -35.49 37.46 -59.77
C ILE A 264 -35.75 35.96 -59.56
N ALA A 265 -36.51 35.31 -60.45
CA ALA A 265 -36.84 33.90 -60.35
C ALA A 265 -35.59 32.98 -60.35
N VAL A 266 -34.55 33.34 -61.10
CA VAL A 266 -33.27 32.59 -61.10
C VAL A 266 -32.54 32.76 -59.77
N ILE A 267 -32.50 33.96 -59.20
CA ILE A 267 -31.84 34.21 -57.91
C ILE A 267 -32.62 33.52 -56.78
N GLU A 268 -33.95 33.60 -56.77
CA GLU A 268 -34.81 32.89 -55.82
C GLU A 268 -34.58 31.38 -55.88
N ALA A 269 -34.56 30.79 -57.09
CA ALA A 269 -34.28 29.37 -57.26
C ALA A 269 -32.88 28.97 -56.72
N ARG A 270 -31.88 29.85 -56.87
CA ARG A 270 -30.52 29.62 -56.33
C ARG A 270 -30.47 29.74 -54.81
N ILE A 271 -31.20 30.69 -54.23
CA ILE A 271 -31.35 30.82 -52.77
C ILE A 271 -32.01 29.56 -52.20
N ASP A 272 -33.07 29.05 -52.86
CA ASP A 272 -33.77 27.84 -52.43
C ASP A 272 -32.94 26.57 -52.62
N ASP A 273 -32.11 26.50 -53.67
CA ASP A 273 -31.11 25.44 -53.85
C ASP A 273 -30.11 25.45 -52.67
N GLU A 274 -29.58 26.62 -52.31
CA GLU A 274 -28.56 26.75 -51.26
C GLU A 274 -29.13 26.51 -49.85
N ARG A 275 -30.34 27.02 -49.56
CA ARG A 275 -31.06 26.76 -48.31
C ARG A 275 -31.37 25.28 -48.12
N ARG A 276 -31.70 24.56 -49.20
CA ARG A 276 -31.90 23.10 -49.14
C ARG A 276 -30.61 22.35 -48.85
N LYS A 277 -29.47 22.75 -49.40
CA LYS A 277 -28.16 22.14 -49.06
C LYS A 277 -27.81 22.34 -47.57
N LEU A 278 -28.17 23.48 -47.01
CA LEU A 278 -27.96 23.81 -45.59
C LEU A 278 -28.99 23.15 -44.65
N GLY A 279 -29.97 22.41 -45.17
CA GLY A 279 -31.04 21.80 -44.37
C GLY A 279 -32.11 22.78 -43.87
N VAL A 280 -32.06 24.05 -44.29
CA VAL A 280 -32.98 25.11 -43.86
C VAL A 280 -34.24 25.06 -44.74
N GLY A 281 -35.22 24.21 -44.41
CA GLY A 281 -36.47 24.16 -45.19
C GLY A 281 -37.45 23.00 -44.98
N GLY A 282 -37.11 21.99 -44.17
CA GLY A 282 -38.03 20.90 -43.82
C GLY A 282 -37.70 19.56 -44.49
N ALA A 283 -38.07 18.50 -43.79
CA ALA A 283 -37.73 17.10 -44.03
C ALA A 283 -37.97 16.64 -45.48
N GLY A 284 -36.87 16.51 -46.24
CA GLY A 284 -36.83 15.94 -47.58
C GLY A 284 -35.65 14.99 -47.67
N ASP A 285 -35.96 13.74 -48.01
CA ASP A 285 -35.10 12.57 -48.11
C ASP A 285 -33.88 12.77 -49.04
N ALA A 286 -32.77 12.11 -48.70
CA ALA A 286 -31.65 11.69 -49.57
C ALA A 286 -30.43 12.60 -49.86
N GLY A 287 -29.93 13.36 -48.88
CA GLY A 287 -28.53 13.82 -48.86
C GLY A 287 -28.11 14.13 -47.42
N ASP A 288 -26.90 13.76 -47.01
CA ASP A 288 -26.37 14.03 -45.66
C ASP A 288 -26.60 15.51 -45.31
N ASP A 289 -27.65 15.77 -44.53
CA ASP A 289 -28.04 17.11 -44.10
C ASP A 289 -26.83 17.75 -43.43
N TYR A 290 -26.53 19.02 -43.75
CA TYR A 290 -25.39 19.73 -43.20
C TYR A 290 -25.36 19.67 -41.67
N ALA A 291 -26.53 19.72 -41.04
CA ALA A 291 -26.69 19.56 -39.60
C ALA A 291 -26.20 18.18 -39.10
N THR A 292 -26.43 17.12 -39.87
CA THR A 292 -25.96 15.76 -39.56
C THR A 292 -24.44 15.65 -39.71
N VAL A 293 -23.87 16.23 -40.77
CA VAL A 293 -22.41 16.28 -40.99
C VAL A 293 -21.72 17.04 -39.87
N LEU A 294 -22.29 18.18 -39.45
CA LEU A 294 -21.76 18.99 -38.35
C LEU A 294 -21.84 18.25 -37.01
N ALA A 295 -22.97 17.61 -36.70
CA ALA A 295 -23.13 16.83 -35.47
C ALA A 295 -22.15 15.64 -35.41
N GLU A 296 -21.93 14.94 -36.54
CA GLU A 296 -20.94 13.87 -36.61
C GLU A 296 -19.52 14.42 -36.39
N PHE A 297 -19.18 15.55 -37.02
CA PHE A 297 -17.89 16.21 -36.84
C PHE A 297 -17.64 16.62 -35.39
N GLU A 298 -18.61 17.26 -34.74
CA GLU A 298 -18.48 17.68 -33.33
C GLU A 298 -18.23 16.49 -32.41
N ARG A 299 -18.97 15.39 -32.61
CA ARG A 299 -18.74 14.14 -31.86
C ARG A 299 -17.32 13.62 -32.07
N LEU A 300 -16.87 13.49 -33.32
CA LEU A 300 -15.53 12.99 -33.64
C LEU A 300 -14.42 13.93 -33.12
N ALA A 301 -14.65 15.24 -33.14
CA ALA A 301 -13.71 16.24 -32.64
C ALA A 301 -13.54 16.13 -31.13
N VAL A 302 -14.65 15.96 -30.41
CA VAL A 302 -14.67 15.72 -28.96
C VAL A 302 -14.01 14.39 -28.61
N ASP A 303 -14.31 13.31 -29.34
CA ASP A 303 -13.67 12.01 -29.13
C ASP A 303 -12.15 12.07 -29.31
N ARG A 304 -11.68 12.78 -30.34
CA ARG A 304 -10.25 13.04 -30.56
C ARG A 304 -9.65 13.84 -29.41
N GLN A 305 -10.31 14.89 -28.95
CA GLN A 305 -9.83 15.73 -27.86
C GLN A 305 -9.71 14.93 -26.55
N PHE A 306 -10.72 14.14 -26.21
CA PHE A 306 -10.67 13.26 -25.04
C PHE A 306 -9.55 12.23 -25.15
N ALA A 307 -9.36 11.64 -26.34
CA ALA A 307 -8.27 10.69 -26.55
C ALA A 307 -6.88 11.34 -26.43
N GLU A 308 -6.71 12.58 -26.87
CA GLU A 308 -5.45 13.34 -26.71
C GLU A 308 -5.16 13.66 -25.23
N GLN A 309 -6.19 14.06 -24.47
CA GLN A 309 -6.06 14.30 -23.04
C GLN A 309 -5.75 13.00 -22.27
N ALA A 310 -6.45 11.91 -22.58
CA ALA A 310 -6.21 10.60 -21.98
C ALA A 310 -4.80 10.08 -22.27
N TYR A 311 -4.32 10.22 -23.51
CA TYR A 311 -2.94 9.89 -23.89
C TYR A 311 -1.92 10.69 -23.08
N THR A 312 -2.12 12.01 -22.96
CA THR A 312 -1.20 12.88 -22.21
C THR A 312 -1.18 12.50 -20.73
N ALA A 313 -2.36 12.24 -20.13
CA ALA A 313 -2.45 11.81 -18.75
C ALA A 313 -1.77 10.46 -18.52
N ALA A 314 -2.03 9.46 -19.37
CA ALA A 314 -1.41 8.14 -19.27
C ALA A 314 0.12 8.20 -19.45
N LEU A 315 0.61 9.06 -20.35
CA LEU A 315 2.04 9.27 -20.56
C LEU A 315 2.70 9.85 -19.30
N VAL A 316 2.08 10.86 -18.68
CA VAL A 316 2.58 11.44 -17.42
C VAL A 316 2.61 10.39 -16.31
N THR A 317 1.56 9.59 -16.16
CA THR A 317 1.52 8.51 -15.16
C THR A 317 2.62 7.47 -15.40
N TYR A 318 2.86 7.07 -16.66
CA TYR A 318 3.92 6.14 -17.00
C TYR A 318 5.32 6.71 -16.72
N ASP A 319 5.56 7.96 -17.08
CA ASP A 319 6.83 8.64 -16.80
C ASP A 319 7.06 8.80 -15.28
N GLN A 320 5.99 9.04 -14.50
CA GLN A 320 6.03 9.07 -13.04
C GLN A 320 6.39 7.69 -12.46
N ALA A 321 5.73 6.61 -12.91
CA ALA A 321 6.04 5.26 -12.46
C ALA A 321 7.51 4.87 -12.75
N LEU A 322 8.03 5.25 -13.93
CA LEU A 322 9.44 5.06 -14.27
C LEU A 322 10.38 5.91 -13.41
N ALA A 323 10.02 7.16 -13.13
CA ALA A 323 10.82 8.04 -12.29
C ALA A 323 10.86 7.57 -10.84
N GLU A 324 9.73 7.06 -10.33
CA GLU A 324 9.63 6.49 -8.99
C GLU A 324 10.44 5.20 -8.89
N ALA A 325 10.34 4.27 -9.84
CA ALA A 325 11.15 3.04 -9.82
C ALA A 325 12.66 3.30 -9.89
N ARG A 326 13.09 4.42 -10.49
CA ARG A 326 14.51 4.84 -10.49
C ARG A 326 14.99 5.38 -9.15
N ARG A 327 14.09 5.90 -8.31
CA ARG A 327 14.41 6.31 -6.93
C ARG A 327 14.15 5.10 -6.05
N LYS A 328 15.12 4.66 -5.25
CA LYS A 328 14.86 3.61 -4.25
C LYS A 328 13.91 4.15 -3.17
N SER A 329 12.61 4.18 -3.44
CA SER A 329 11.61 4.88 -2.63
C SER A 329 11.33 4.18 -1.30
N ARG A 330 11.73 2.92 -1.15
CA ARG A 330 11.56 2.14 0.08
C ARG A 330 12.86 1.45 0.44
N TYR A 331 13.30 1.60 1.69
CA TYR A 331 14.47 0.89 2.21
C TYR A 331 14.42 0.72 3.72
N LEU A 332 15.15 -0.29 4.21
CA LEU A 332 15.32 -0.55 5.63
C LEU A 332 16.44 0.34 6.20
N ALA A 333 16.11 1.22 7.15
CA ALA A 333 17.06 2.11 7.80
C ALA A 333 17.40 1.61 9.21
N ALA A 334 18.62 1.13 9.42
CA ALA A 334 19.12 0.78 10.76
C ALA A 334 19.46 2.06 11.54
N TYR A 335 18.76 2.29 12.66
CA TYR A 335 19.12 3.32 13.64
C TYR A 335 20.03 2.74 14.75
N ILE A 336 19.96 1.43 14.99
CA ILE A 336 20.90 0.68 15.82
C ILE A 336 21.40 -0.51 14.98
N ARG A 337 22.71 -0.56 14.72
CA ARG A 337 23.35 -1.71 14.07
C ARG A 337 23.52 -2.86 15.07
N PRO A 338 23.60 -4.12 14.61
CA PRO A 338 23.80 -5.28 15.48
C PRO A 338 24.95 -5.07 16.48
N THR A 339 24.62 -5.06 17.76
CA THR A 339 25.57 -4.78 18.84
C THR A 339 26.38 -6.03 19.22
N LEU A 340 27.59 -5.82 19.76
CA LEU A 340 28.41 -6.88 20.34
C LEU A 340 28.31 -6.78 21.86
N ALA A 341 27.89 -7.84 22.53
CA ALA A 341 27.73 -7.84 23.98
C ALA A 341 29.09 -7.96 24.69
N GLU A 342 29.35 -7.07 25.65
CA GLU A 342 30.57 -7.15 26.49
C GLU A 342 30.38 -8.01 27.74
N ALA A 343 29.14 -8.24 28.17
CA ALA A 343 28.81 -9.01 29.36
C ALA A 343 27.60 -9.93 29.11
N SER A 344 27.64 -11.13 29.70
CA SER A 344 26.48 -12.01 29.74
C SER A 344 25.46 -11.46 30.74
N LYS A 345 24.26 -11.12 30.26
CA LYS A 345 23.14 -10.65 31.08
C LYS A 345 22.07 -11.73 31.28
N TYR A 346 22.23 -12.88 30.64
CA TYR A 346 21.25 -13.95 30.58
C TYR A 346 21.93 -15.30 30.85
N PRO A 347 21.24 -16.27 31.45
CA PRO A 347 19.89 -16.18 32.00
C PRO A 347 19.85 -15.25 33.24
N LYS A 348 18.73 -14.55 33.44
CA LYS A 348 18.58 -13.63 34.58
C LYS A 348 18.38 -14.42 35.89
N THR A 349 19.47 -14.94 36.43
CA THR A 349 19.48 -15.90 37.55
C THR A 349 18.68 -15.43 38.76
N PHE A 350 18.87 -14.18 39.19
CA PHE A 350 18.14 -13.61 40.34
C PHE A 350 16.63 -13.47 40.08
N GLU A 351 16.22 -13.07 38.87
CA GLU A 351 14.80 -12.96 38.51
C GLU A 351 14.16 -14.36 38.45
N LEU A 352 14.83 -15.34 37.83
CA LEU A 352 14.35 -16.72 37.73
C LEU A 352 14.23 -17.38 39.12
N LEU A 353 15.25 -17.26 39.96
CA LEU A 353 15.22 -17.78 41.33
C LEU A 353 14.16 -17.08 42.18
N GLY A 354 13.97 -15.77 42.01
CA GLY A 354 12.93 -15.01 42.71
C GLY A 354 11.52 -15.48 42.34
N VAL A 355 11.25 -15.66 41.04
CA VAL A 355 9.96 -16.19 40.54
C VAL A 355 9.74 -17.62 41.02
N LEU A 356 10.76 -18.48 40.93
CA LEU A 356 10.67 -19.86 41.40
C LEU A 356 10.41 -19.91 42.91
N ALA A 357 11.13 -19.10 43.71
CA ALA A 357 10.91 -19.01 45.15
C ALA A 357 9.47 -18.56 45.46
N PHE A 358 8.97 -17.55 44.76
CA PHE A 358 7.59 -17.09 44.93
C PHE A 358 6.57 -18.18 44.62
N LEU A 359 6.69 -18.86 43.47
CA LEU A 359 5.79 -19.94 43.08
C LEU A 359 5.85 -21.14 44.04
N SER A 360 7.05 -21.53 44.46
CA SER A 360 7.24 -22.61 45.43
C SER A 360 6.63 -22.27 46.80
N ILE A 361 6.81 -21.04 47.28
CA ILE A 361 6.21 -20.57 48.55
C ILE A 361 4.68 -20.55 48.43
N ALA A 362 4.15 -20.03 47.32
CA ALA A 362 2.71 -20.00 47.08
C ALA A 362 2.11 -21.42 47.05
N LEU A 363 2.74 -22.34 46.31
CA LEU A 363 2.33 -23.75 46.24
C LEU A 363 2.36 -24.43 47.60
N TRP A 364 3.42 -24.20 48.39
CA TRP A 364 3.50 -24.70 49.75
C TRP A 364 2.40 -24.12 50.63
N GLY A 365 2.16 -22.81 50.56
CA GLY A 365 1.10 -22.13 51.32
C GLY A 365 -0.29 -22.70 51.01
N ILE A 366 -0.60 -22.92 49.73
CA ILE A 366 -1.83 -23.58 49.29
C ILE A 366 -1.90 -25.00 49.84
N SER A 367 -0.81 -25.77 49.75
CA SER A 367 -0.75 -27.15 50.25
C SER A 367 -1.03 -27.23 51.76
N VAL A 368 -0.48 -26.28 52.52
CA VAL A 368 -0.73 -26.15 53.97
C VAL A 368 -2.20 -25.80 54.23
N LEU A 369 -2.76 -24.82 53.53
CA LEU A 369 -4.17 -24.43 53.68
C LEU A 369 -5.12 -25.60 53.38
N VAL A 370 -4.87 -26.35 52.30
CA VAL A 370 -5.66 -27.53 51.93
C VAL A 370 -5.54 -28.61 53.01
N PHE A 371 -4.33 -28.90 53.48
CA PHE A 371 -4.09 -29.88 54.54
C PHE A 371 -4.85 -29.54 55.83
N TYR A 372 -4.82 -28.28 56.25
CA TYR A 372 -5.55 -27.82 57.42
C TYR A 372 -7.07 -27.81 57.19
N SER A 373 -7.55 -27.42 56.01
CA SER A 373 -8.98 -27.41 55.68
C SER A 373 -9.62 -28.81 55.68
N ILE A 374 -8.93 -29.81 55.10
CA ILE A 374 -9.40 -31.21 55.09
C ILE A 374 -9.44 -31.78 56.51
N ARG A 375 -8.49 -31.37 57.36
CA ARG A 375 -8.38 -31.88 58.72
C ARG A 375 -9.32 -31.20 59.70
N ASP A 376 -9.64 -29.92 59.52
CA ASP A 376 -10.62 -29.19 60.35
C ASP A 376 -12.06 -29.67 60.10
N ARG A 377 -12.29 -30.30 58.94
CA ARG A 377 -13.55 -30.99 58.60
C ARG A 377 -13.67 -32.41 59.19
N ARG A 378 -12.65 -32.94 59.87
CA ARG A 378 -12.67 -34.24 60.57
C ARG A 378 -12.60 -34.02 62.07
#